data_AF-A0A1M6FTY4-F1
#
_entry.id   AF-A0A1M6FTY4-F1
#
_cell.length_a   1.000
_cell.length_b   1.000
_cell.length_c   1.000
_cell.angle_alpha   90.00
_cell.angle_beta   90.00
_cell.angle_gamma   90.00
#
_symmetry.space_group_name_H-M   'P 1'
#
loop_
_entity.id
_entity.type
_entity.pdbx_description
1 polymer ?
#
loop_
_entity_poly.entity_id
_entity_poly.type
_entity_poly.pdbx_seq_one_letter_code
_entity_poly.pdbx_strand_id
1 'polypeptide(L)'
;MKHESTDDISLTIAASTFAALGSEQRLSVLRCLVRAGPEGLSIGELGQRSGVTGSTLTHHMKILAQSGLVTQEKQGRSIICAAVAYDEIRILSQFLLQECCADSSEPNKDHDHG
;
A
#
# COMPACT_ATOMS: atom_id res chain seq x y z
N MET A 1 -7.22 -21.97 -23.23
CA MET A 1 -8.02 -21.90 -21.99
C MET A 1 -7.92 -20.46 -21.50
N LYS A 2 -9.06 -19.79 -21.32
CA LYS A 2 -9.12 -18.36 -21.01
C LYS A 2 -8.75 -18.16 -19.54
N HIS A 3 -7.67 -17.41 -19.26
CA HIS A 3 -7.57 -16.72 -17.98
C HIS A 3 -8.14 -15.33 -18.19
N GLU A 4 -9.43 -15.17 -17.90
CA GLU A 4 -10.00 -13.86 -17.57
C GLU A 4 -9.49 -13.53 -16.16
N SER A 5 -8.37 -12.82 -16.07
CA SER A 5 -7.79 -12.32 -14.82
C SER A 5 -8.45 -10.99 -14.46
N THR A 6 -9.28 -11.00 -13.43
CA THR A 6 -9.83 -9.79 -12.79
C THR A 6 -8.80 -8.97 -12.01
N ASP A 7 -7.50 -9.28 -12.13
CA ASP A 7 -6.40 -8.72 -11.32
C ASP A 7 -5.35 -7.94 -12.14
N ASP A 8 -5.61 -7.60 -13.40
CA ASP A 8 -4.64 -6.86 -14.23
C ASP A 8 -4.71 -5.34 -13.97
N ILE A 9 -3.90 -4.86 -13.03
CA ILE A 9 -3.70 -3.43 -12.79
C ILE A 9 -2.88 -2.82 -13.93
N SER A 10 -3.38 -1.76 -14.55
CA SER A 10 -2.64 -1.10 -15.65
C SER A 10 -1.26 -0.57 -15.20
N LEU A 11 -0.28 -0.62 -16.10
CA LEU A 11 1.09 -0.15 -15.84
C LEU A 11 1.14 1.28 -15.29
N THR A 12 0.28 2.18 -15.77
CA THR A 12 0.21 3.56 -15.30
C THR A 12 -0.22 3.66 -13.84
N ILE A 13 -1.24 2.88 -13.44
CA ILE A 13 -1.69 2.85 -12.05
C ILE A 13 -0.60 2.25 -11.18
N ALA A 14 -0.05 1.08 -11.54
CA ALA A 14 1.06 0.44 -10.81
C ALA A 14 2.24 1.40 -10.61
N ALA A 15 2.71 2.06 -11.67
CA ALA A 15 3.81 3.03 -11.60
C ALA A 15 3.49 4.21 -10.65
N SER A 16 2.28 4.77 -10.74
CA SER A 16 1.86 5.86 -9.85
C SER A 16 1.78 5.43 -8.38
N THR A 17 1.33 4.19 -8.13
CA THR A 17 1.23 3.62 -6.78
C THR A 17 2.62 3.32 -6.23
N PHE A 18 3.54 2.77 -7.02
CA PHE A 18 4.94 2.63 -6.62
C PHE A 18 5.62 3.97 -6.37
N ALA A 19 5.34 5.00 -7.16
CA ALA A 19 5.85 6.35 -6.91
C ALA A 19 5.32 6.94 -5.59
N ALA A 20 4.05 6.68 -5.25
CA ALA A 20 3.50 7.00 -3.94
C ALA A 20 4.21 6.23 -2.81
N LEU A 21 4.71 5.01 -3.04
CA LEU A 21 5.49 4.25 -2.06
C LEU A 21 6.99 4.59 -2.02
N GLY A 22 7.53 5.22 -3.07
CA GLY A 22 8.95 5.59 -3.23
C GLY A 22 9.43 6.72 -2.31
N SER A 23 8.99 6.75 -1.06
CA SER A 23 9.42 7.68 -0.01
C SER A 23 9.46 6.96 1.33
N GLU A 24 10.59 7.05 2.03
CA GLU A 24 10.79 6.41 3.34
C GLU A 24 9.70 6.78 4.36
N GLN A 25 9.31 8.06 4.40
CA GLN A 25 8.30 8.55 5.33
C GLN A 25 6.91 7.98 5.00
N ARG A 26 6.55 7.91 3.72
CA ARG A 26 5.26 7.34 3.29
C ARG A 26 5.21 5.84 3.51
N LEU A 27 6.31 5.14 3.24
CA LEU A 27 6.42 3.71 3.51
C LEU A 27 6.37 3.41 5.02
N SER A 28 6.98 4.24 5.86
CA SER A 28 6.88 4.14 7.33
C SER A 28 5.43 4.30 7.80
N VAL A 29 4.73 5.33 7.30
CA VAL A 29 3.30 5.57 7.58
C VAL A 29 2.46 4.36 7.16
N LEU A 30 2.62 3.87 5.92
CA LEU A 30 1.87 2.72 5.44
C LEU A 30 2.17 1.46 6.28
N ARG A 31 3.43 1.21 6.63
CA ARG A 31 3.82 0.07 7.48
C ARG A 31 3.17 0.13 8.86
N CYS A 32 3.04 1.32 9.46
CA CYS A 32 2.33 1.50 10.72
C CYS A 32 0.84 1.12 10.58
N LEU A 33 0.21 1.51 9.47
CA LEU A 33 -1.19 1.19 9.19
C LEU A 33 -1.40 -0.30 8.89
N VAL A 34 -0.54 -0.93 8.10
CA VAL A 34 -0.57 -2.39 7.84
C VAL A 34 -0.47 -3.18 9.16
N ARG A 35 0.38 -2.73 10.09
CA ARG A 35 0.51 -3.35 11.41
C ARG A 35 -0.70 -3.14 12.31
N ALA A 36 -1.46 -2.08 12.10
CA ALA A 36 -2.65 -1.78 12.88
C ALA A 36 -3.86 -2.64 12.47
N GLY A 37 -3.83 -3.26 11.29
CA GLY A 37 -4.93 -4.09 10.81
C GLY A 37 -6.05 -3.27 10.15
N PRO A 38 -7.23 -3.88 9.95
CA PRO A 38 -8.37 -3.24 9.26
C PRO A 38 -8.98 -2.07 10.04
N GLU A 39 -8.87 -2.06 11.36
CA GLU A 39 -9.36 -0.98 12.23
C GLU A 39 -8.57 0.33 12.05
N GLY A 40 -7.36 0.23 11.50
CA GLY A 40 -6.53 1.40 11.22
C GLY A 40 -6.02 2.11 12.48
N LEU A 41 -5.65 3.38 12.31
CA LEU A 41 -5.17 4.24 13.40
C LEU A 41 -5.78 5.64 13.29
N SER A 42 -5.93 6.31 14.44
CA SER A 42 -6.15 7.75 14.47
C SER A 42 -4.93 8.51 13.91
N ILE A 43 -5.13 9.68 13.30
CA ILE A 43 -4.01 10.54 12.83
C ILE A 43 -2.99 10.83 13.94
N GLY A 44 -3.45 11.06 15.17
CA GLY A 44 -2.57 11.33 16.31
C GLY A 44 -1.68 10.14 16.62
N GLU A 45 -2.27 8.94 16.73
CA GLU A 45 -1.53 7.71 17.01
C GLU A 45 -0.62 7.30 15.85
N LEU A 46 -1.08 7.48 14.61
CA LEU A 46 -0.29 7.26 13.41
C LEU A 46 0.97 8.12 13.43
N GLY A 47 0.85 9.41 13.73
CA GLY A 47 2.00 10.31 13.79
C GLY A 47 3.00 9.97 14.89
N GLN A 48 2.50 9.52 16.05
CA GLN A 48 3.37 9.02 17.13
C GLN A 48 4.13 7.76 16.72
N ARG A 49 3.46 6.78 16.09
CA ARG A 49 4.07 5.51 15.69
C ARG A 49 5.01 5.63 14.50
N SER A 50 4.68 6.48 13.53
CA SER A 50 5.48 6.65 12.31
C SER A 50 6.60 7.67 12.45
N GLY A 51 6.59 8.48 13.51
CA GLY A 51 7.53 9.59 13.72
C GLY A 51 7.30 10.78 12.77
N VAL A 52 6.14 10.84 12.09
CA VAL A 52 5.80 11.91 11.14
C VAL A 52 4.68 12.76 11.73
N THR A 53 4.87 14.08 11.79
CA THR A 53 3.95 14.96 12.52
C THR A 53 3.34 16.06 11.65
N GLY A 54 2.18 16.56 12.10
CA GLY A 54 1.60 17.81 11.60
C GLY A 54 1.27 17.79 10.11
N SER A 55 1.58 18.89 9.42
CA SER A 55 1.28 19.10 8.00
C SER A 55 1.94 18.06 7.09
N THR A 56 3.12 17.57 7.44
CA THR A 56 3.83 16.53 6.69
C THR A 56 3.06 15.22 6.67
N LEU A 57 2.50 14.81 7.82
CA LEU A 57 1.69 13.59 7.89
C LEU A 57 0.42 13.73 7.05
N THR A 58 -0.27 14.86 7.14
CA THR A 58 -1.47 15.14 6.32
C THR A 58 -1.15 15.10 4.83
N HIS A 59 -0.01 15.66 4.42
CA HIS A 59 0.43 15.63 3.03
C HIS A 59 0.70 14.21 2.54
N HIS A 60 1.45 13.41 3.31
CA HIS A 60 1.73 12.01 2.99
C HIS A 60 0.46 11.16 2.93
N MET A 61 -0.44 11.35 3.90
CA MET A 61 -1.74 10.68 3.94
C MET A 61 -2.60 11.00 2.72
N LYS A 62 -2.55 12.24 2.22
CA LYS A 62 -3.26 12.62 0.99
C LYS A 62 -2.69 11.89 -0.23
N ILE A 63 -1.37 11.81 -0.36
CA ILE A 63 -0.71 11.09 -1.47
C ILE A 63 -1.07 9.60 -1.43
N LEU A 64 -0.96 8.96 -0.26
CA LEU A 64 -1.29 7.55 -0.08
C LEU A 64 -2.78 7.25 -0.32
N ALA A 65 -3.67 8.18 0.04
CA ALA A 65 -5.09 8.04 -0.27
C ALA A 65 -5.39 8.20 -1.76
N GLN A 66 -4.69 9.13 -2.44
CA GLN A 66 -4.81 9.31 -3.89
C GLN A 66 -4.31 8.10 -4.69
N SER A 67 -3.35 7.33 -4.15
CA SER A 67 -2.90 6.09 -4.75
C SER A 67 -3.79 4.87 -4.43
N GLY A 68 -4.90 5.07 -3.70
CA GLY A 68 -5.83 4.00 -3.33
C GLY A 68 -5.35 3.06 -2.21
N LEU A 69 -4.13 3.24 -1.68
CA LEU A 69 -3.56 2.32 -0.69
C LEU A 69 -4.07 2.56 0.74
N VAL A 70 -4.59 3.75 1.00
CA VAL A 70 -5.06 4.15 2.32
C VAL A 70 -6.43 4.81 2.22
N THR A 71 -7.36 4.39 3.05
CA THR A 71 -8.66 5.03 3.20
C THR A 71 -8.65 5.92 4.44
N GLN A 72 -9.46 6.98 4.41
CA GLN A 72 -9.63 7.91 5.52
C GLN A 72 -11.11 8.02 5.85
N GLU A 73 -11.48 7.70 7.08
CA GLU A 73 -12.85 7.82 7.55
C GLU A 73 -12.94 8.74 8.77
N LYS A 74 -14.00 9.54 8.84
CA LYS A 74 -14.22 10.42 9.98
C LYS A 74 -15.10 9.71 11.00
N GLN A 75 -14.53 9.34 12.14
CA GLN A 75 -15.30 8.85 13.29
C GLN A 75 -15.68 10.00 14.21
N GLY A 76 -16.99 10.31 14.26
CA GLY A 76 -17.55 11.31 15.16
C GLY A 76 -17.05 12.74 14.91
N ARG A 77 -16.66 13.45 15.97
CA ARG A 77 -16.33 14.88 15.89
C ARG A 77 -14.90 15.20 15.45
N SER A 78 -13.92 14.31 15.64
CA SER A 78 -12.52 14.74 15.48
C SER A 78 -11.46 13.68 15.19
N ILE A 79 -11.78 12.50 14.66
CA ILE A 79 -10.74 11.53 14.34
C ILE A 79 -10.90 11.03 12.91
N ILE A 80 -9.91 11.34 12.07
CA ILE A 80 -9.70 10.65 10.80
C ILE A 80 -8.99 9.34 11.16
N CYS A 81 -9.68 8.21 10.98
CA CYS A 81 -9.09 6.89 11.03
C CYS A 81 -8.54 6.57 9.64
N ALA A 82 -7.26 6.20 9.60
CA ALA A 82 -6.58 5.76 8.40
C ALA A 82 -6.49 4.24 8.42
N ALA A 83 -6.96 3.57 7.38
CA ALA A 83 -6.86 2.11 7.23
C ALA A 83 -6.24 1.77 5.88
N VAL A 84 -5.71 0.55 5.76
CA VAL A 84 -5.05 0.08 4.53
C VAL A 84 -6.05 -0.64 3.64
N ALA A 85 -5.99 -0.36 2.33
CA ALA A 85 -6.62 -1.19 1.32
C ALA A 85 -5.75 -2.44 1.07
N TYR A 86 -5.97 -3.50 1.84
CA TYR A 86 -5.13 -4.72 1.77
C TYR A 86 -5.20 -5.42 0.41
N ASP A 87 -6.35 -5.38 -0.25
CA ASP A 87 -6.53 -5.96 -1.59
C ASP A 87 -5.65 -5.23 -2.62
N GLU A 88 -5.60 -3.89 -2.56
CA GLU A 88 -4.74 -3.09 -3.43
C GLU A 88 -3.25 -3.36 -3.21
N ILE A 89 -2.83 -3.57 -1.95
CA ILE A 89 -1.45 -3.97 -1.65
C ILE A 89 -1.13 -5.36 -2.24
N ARG A 90 -2.07 -6.31 -2.13
CA ARG A 90 -1.92 -7.64 -2.72
C ARG A 90 -1.79 -7.56 -4.23
N ILE A 91 -2.68 -6.83 -4.91
CA ILE A 91 -2.65 -6.63 -6.36
C ILE A 91 -1.31 -6.00 -6.78
N LEU A 92 -0.87 -4.93 -6.11
CA LEU A 92 0.41 -4.28 -6.41
C LEU A 92 1.61 -5.20 -6.21
N SER A 93 1.58 -6.07 -5.20
CA SER A 93 2.64 -7.07 -4.96
C SER A 93 2.65 -8.14 -6.04
N GLN A 94 1.46 -8.62 -6.44
CA GLN A 94 1.28 -9.61 -7.49
C GLN A 94 1.72 -9.09 -8.86
N PHE A 95 1.56 -7.79 -9.14
CA PHE A 95 2.00 -7.17 -10.38
C PHE A 95 3.47 -7.50 -10.74
N LEU A 96 4.38 -7.49 -9.75
CA LEU A 96 5.79 -7.88 -9.99
C LEU A 96 6.02 -9.39 -9.82
N LEU A 97 5.32 -10.03 -8.88
CA LEU A 97 5.53 -11.45 -8.58
C LEU A 97 5.04 -12.37 -9.70
N GLN A 98 3.99 -12.01 -10.43
CA GLN A 98 3.48 -12.77 -11.57
C GLN A 98 4.46 -12.81 -12.74
N GLU A 99 5.25 -11.75 -12.90
CA GLU A 99 6.30 -11.64 -13.94
C GLU A 99 7.67 -12.15 -13.45
N CYS A 100 7.74 -12.64 -12.21
CA CYS A 100 9.00 -13.07 -11.62
C CYS A 100 9.53 -14.32 -12.34
N CYS A 101 10.72 -14.19 -12.95
CA CYS A 101 11.40 -15.28 -13.67
C CYS A 101 10.60 -15.90 -14.84
N ALA A 102 9.56 -15.22 -15.35
CA ALA A 102 8.68 -15.76 -16.39
C ALA A 102 9.43 -16.19 -17.67
N ASP A 103 10.52 -15.49 -18.00
CA ASP A 103 11.38 -15.78 -19.16
C ASP A 103 12.74 -16.39 -18.79
N SER A 104 12.94 -16.80 -17.53
CA SER A 104 14.22 -17.38 -17.09
C SER A 104 14.37 -18.82 -17.59
N SER A 105 15.52 -19.12 -18.21
CA SER A 105 15.89 -20.48 -18.64
C SER A 105 16.44 -21.36 -17.51
N GLU A 106 16.77 -20.78 -16.36
CA GLU A 106 17.22 -21.50 -15.18
C GLU A 106 16.07 -21.65 -14.15
N PRO A 107 15.77 -22.88 -13.69
CA PRO A 107 14.76 -23.10 -12.66
C PRO A 107 15.29 -22.54 -11.34
N ASN A 108 14.70 -21.43 -10.88
CA ASN A 108 15.04 -20.84 -9.60
C ASN A 108 14.54 -21.78 -8.47
N LYS A 109 15.48 -22.43 -7.77
CA LYS A 109 15.18 -23.50 -6.80
C LYS A 109 14.60 -23.00 -5.47
N ASP A 110 14.52 -21.68 -5.27
CA ASP A 110 14.24 -21.09 -3.95
C ASP A 110 13.00 -20.18 -3.89
N HIS A 111 12.08 -20.23 -4.86
CA HIS A 111 10.92 -19.33 -4.85
C HIS A 111 9.72 -19.94 -4.10
N ASP A 112 9.79 -19.91 -2.76
CA ASP A 112 8.61 -19.96 -1.89
C ASP A 112 8.09 -18.52 -1.72
N HIS A 113 7.20 -18.09 -2.63
CA HIS A 113 6.42 -16.88 -2.43
C HIS A 113 5.22 -17.25 -1.56
N GLY A 114 5.48 -17.33 -0.24
CA GLY A 114 4.53 -17.81 0.77
C GLY A 114 3.13 -17.19 0.73
#